data_AF-A0A8T5T128-F1
#
_entry.id   AF-A0A8T5T128-F1
#
_cell.length_a   1.000
_cell.length_b   1.000
_cell.length_c   1.000
_cell.angle_alpha   90.00
_cell.angle_beta   90.00
_cell.angle_gamma   90.00
#
_symmetry.space_group_name_H-M   'P 1'
#
loop_
_entity.id
_entity.type
_entity.pdbx_description
1 polymer ?
#
loop_
_entity_poly.entity_id
_entity_poly.type
_entity_poly.pdbx_seq_one_letter_code
_entity_poly.pdbx_strand_id
1 'polypeptide(L)'
;VLTSIVVLLVYVLFLDKPYVFTAAFLSVSLGDGLGEMIGRPYGKIKYKIFEERTLEGSTAVFFGTAISIFVALAVNKMLLVDIWWKILVIALIGTLVEACNYRFIDNVTLPAVIALMMYLLFELALS
;
A
#
# COMPACT_ATOMS: atom_id res chain seq x y z
N VAL A 1 -9.76 -15.21 1.25
CA VAL A 1 -8.88 -16.27 1.81
C VAL A 1 -7.41 -15.92 1.63
N LEU A 2 -6.93 -15.72 0.40
CA LEU A 2 -5.51 -15.44 0.13
C LEU A 2 -5.02 -14.12 0.77
N THR A 3 -5.78 -13.03 0.64
CA THR A 3 -5.52 -11.73 1.30
C THR A 3 -5.39 -11.86 2.81
N SER A 4 -6.31 -12.61 3.43
CA SER A 4 -6.32 -12.85 4.89
C SER A 4 -5.10 -13.62 5.35
N ILE A 5 -4.61 -14.59 4.56
CA ILE A 5 -3.38 -15.34 4.84
C ILE A 5 -2.17 -14.42 4.78
N VAL A 6 -2.09 -13.54 3.78
CA VAL A 6 -0.96 -12.60 3.63
C VAL A 6 -0.94 -11.58 4.77
N VAL A 7 -2.09 -11.03 5.12
CA VAL A 7 -2.22 -10.11 6.26
C VAL A 7 -1.82 -10.80 7.56
N LEU A 8 -2.24 -12.07 7.76
CA LEU A 8 -1.81 -12.86 8.92
C LEU A 8 -0.31 -13.14 8.90
N LEU A 9 0.27 -13.45 7.74
CA LEU A 9 1.72 -13.67 7.60
C LEU A 9 2.50 -12.39 7.93
N VAL A 10 2.07 -11.24 7.40
CA VAL A 10 2.66 -9.94 7.74
C VAL A 10 2.55 -9.67 9.23
N TYR A 11 1.39 -9.95 9.85
CA TYR A 11 1.22 -9.81 11.29
C TYR A 11 2.23 -10.67 12.07
N VAL A 12 2.38 -11.95 11.72
CA VAL A 12 3.29 -12.89 12.39
C VAL A 12 4.76 -12.50 12.20
N LEU A 13 5.15 -12.06 11.00
CA LEU A 13 6.54 -11.67 10.70
C LEU A 13 6.94 -10.35 11.35
N PHE A 14 5.97 -9.47 11.62
CA PHE A 14 6.20 -8.11 12.13
C PHE A 14 5.51 -7.86 13.48
N LEU A 15 5.42 -8.88 14.35
CA LEU A 15 4.79 -8.77 15.67
C LEU A 15 5.32 -7.60 16.50
N ASP A 16 6.64 -7.38 16.46
CA ASP A 16 7.30 -6.30 17.21
C ASP A 16 7.23 -4.94 16.48
N LYS A 17 6.62 -4.89 15.29
CA LYS A 17 6.59 -3.72 14.41
C LYS A 17 5.15 -3.41 13.95
N PRO A 18 4.29 -2.97 14.87
CA PRO A 18 2.85 -2.75 14.59
C PRO A 18 2.60 -1.72 13.48
N TYR A 19 3.51 -0.78 13.27
CA TYR A 19 3.44 0.21 12.19
C TYR A 19 3.56 -0.42 10.79
N VAL A 20 4.36 -1.47 10.63
CA VAL A 20 4.51 -2.21 9.35
C VAL A 20 3.21 -2.93 9.01
N PHE A 21 2.68 -3.68 9.99
CA PHE A 21 1.42 -4.39 9.84
C PHE A 21 0.25 -3.44 9.55
N THR A 22 0.15 -2.35 10.31
CA THR A 22 -0.95 -1.38 10.15
C THR A 22 -0.92 -0.72 8.78
N ALA A 23 0.26 -0.34 8.28
CA ALA A 23 0.41 0.23 6.94
C ALA A 23 0.01 -0.77 5.85
N ALA A 24 0.49 -2.01 5.93
CA ALA A 24 0.17 -3.07 4.97
C ALA A 24 -1.33 -3.38 4.97
N PHE A 25 -1.95 -3.55 6.14
CA PHE A 25 -3.38 -3.80 6.27
C PHE A 25 -4.23 -2.66 5.71
N LEU A 26 -3.95 -1.41 6.12
CA LEU A 26 -4.68 -0.25 5.63
C LEU A 26 -4.44 0.00 4.14
N SER A 27 -3.29 -0.39 3.57
CA SER A 27 -3.03 -0.24 2.13
C SER A 27 -3.98 -1.06 1.27
N VAL A 28 -4.43 -2.22 1.75
CA VAL A 28 -5.45 -3.03 1.08
C VAL A 28 -6.82 -2.37 1.23
N SER A 29 -7.18 -1.94 2.45
CA SER A 29 -8.51 -1.36 2.70
C SER A 29 -8.71 0.00 2.03
N LEU A 30 -7.71 0.88 2.09
CA LEU A 30 -7.79 2.24 1.55
C LEU A 30 -7.13 2.36 0.18
N GLY A 31 -5.96 1.78 -0.05
CA GLY A 31 -5.29 1.87 -1.36
C GLY A 31 -6.10 1.15 -2.43
N ASP A 32 -6.11 -0.19 -2.40
CA ASP A 32 -6.83 -1.02 -3.37
C ASP A 32 -8.34 -0.70 -3.40
N GLY A 33 -8.95 -0.57 -2.22
CA GLY A 33 -10.37 -0.22 -2.09
C GLY A 33 -10.74 1.12 -2.76
N LEU A 34 -9.94 2.18 -2.58
CA LEU A 34 -10.20 3.46 -3.26
C LEU A 34 -9.89 3.36 -4.76
N GLY A 35 -8.89 2.58 -5.16
CA GLY A 35 -8.57 2.29 -6.55
C GLY A 35 -9.76 1.73 -7.31
N GLU A 36 -10.42 0.71 -6.76
CA GLU A 36 -11.61 0.15 -7.38
C GLU A 36 -12.81 1.11 -7.34
N MET A 37 -13.02 1.78 -6.20
CA MET A 37 -14.14 2.68 -5.99
C MET A 37 -14.10 3.89 -6.93
N ILE A 38 -12.92 4.43 -7.22
CA ILE A 38 -12.74 5.56 -8.14
C ILE A 38 -12.57 5.07 -9.57
N GLY A 39 -11.74 4.04 -9.77
CA GLY A 39 -11.31 3.60 -11.08
C GLY A 39 -12.41 2.97 -11.94
N ARG A 40 -13.37 2.25 -11.34
CA ARG A 40 -14.47 1.59 -12.08
C ARG A 40 -15.56 2.57 -12.54
N PRO A 41 -16.14 3.43 -11.68
CA PRO A 41 -17.20 4.36 -12.10
C PRO A 41 -16.70 5.67 -12.73
N TYR A 42 -15.51 6.17 -12.35
CA TYR A 42 -15.03 7.50 -12.76
C TYR A 42 -13.79 7.48 -13.64
N GLY A 43 -13.19 6.32 -13.89
CA GLY A 43 -11.96 6.23 -14.67
C GLY A 43 -12.19 6.53 -16.16
N LYS A 44 -11.50 7.57 -16.66
CA LYS A 44 -11.61 8.02 -18.07
C LYS A 44 -10.37 7.62 -18.85
N ILE A 45 -9.19 7.80 -18.25
CA ILE A 45 -7.92 7.51 -18.91
C ILE A 45 -7.54 6.06 -18.63
N LYS A 46 -7.92 5.19 -19.55
CA LYS A 46 -7.63 3.75 -19.47
C LYS A 46 -6.22 3.45 -19.95
N TYR A 47 -5.56 2.51 -19.28
CA TYR A 47 -4.31 1.92 -19.72
C TYR A 47 -4.33 0.42 -19.42
N LYS A 48 -3.45 -0.33 -20.08
CA LYS A 48 -3.34 -1.77 -19.90
C LYS A 48 -1.88 -2.18 -19.91
N ILE A 49 -1.42 -2.69 -18.76
CA ILE A 49 -0.13 -3.39 -18.65
C ILE A 49 -0.41 -4.89 -18.71
N PHE A 50 -1.15 -5.41 -17.71
CA PHE A 50 -1.66 -6.79 -17.70
C PHE A 50 -3.19 -6.84 -17.81
N GLU A 51 -3.87 -5.97 -17.07
CA GLU A 51 -5.33 -5.82 -17.06
C GLU A 51 -5.73 -4.36 -17.29
N GLU A 52 -6.97 -4.12 -17.70
CA GLU A 52 -7.47 -2.75 -17.89
C GLU A 52 -7.58 -2.05 -16.53
N ARG A 53 -6.82 -0.95 -16.41
CA ARG A 53 -6.76 -0.06 -15.25
C ARG A 53 -7.01 1.36 -15.74
N THR A 54 -7.26 2.26 -14.79
CA THR A 54 -7.50 3.68 -15.08
C THR A 54 -6.52 4.52 -14.29
N LEU A 55 -6.08 5.61 -14.91
CA LEU A 55 -5.11 6.53 -14.30
C LEU A 55 -5.70 7.14 -13.03
N GLU A 56 -7.01 7.42 -13.02
CA GLU A 56 -7.75 7.87 -11.86
C GLU A 56 -7.78 6.83 -10.74
N GLY A 57 -7.99 5.55 -11.07
CA GLY A 57 -7.88 4.45 -10.10
C GLY A 57 -6.49 4.38 -9.47
N SER A 58 -5.43 4.43 -10.28
CA SER A 58 -4.06 4.41 -9.76
C SER A 58 -3.70 5.65 -8.92
N THR A 59 -4.23 6.83 -9.26
CA THR A 59 -4.08 8.01 -8.39
C THR A 59 -4.80 7.82 -7.06
N ALA A 60 -5.97 7.17 -7.07
CA ALA A 60 -6.69 6.84 -5.84
C ALA A 60 -5.90 5.86 -4.97
N VAL A 61 -5.29 4.83 -5.57
CA VAL A 61 -4.39 3.91 -4.86
C VAL A 61 -3.20 4.64 -4.27
N PHE A 62 -2.54 5.52 -5.04
CA PHE A 62 -1.41 6.30 -4.55
C PHE A 62 -1.77 7.10 -3.28
N PHE A 63 -2.85 7.88 -3.31
CA PHE A 63 -3.28 8.66 -2.15
C PHE A 63 -3.80 7.78 -1.03
N GLY A 64 -4.54 6.72 -1.34
CA GLY A 64 -5.04 5.76 -0.36
C GLY A 64 -3.89 5.11 0.40
N THR A 65 -2.87 4.62 -0.30
CA THR A 65 -1.66 4.05 0.28
C THR A 65 -0.86 5.08 1.08
N ALA A 66 -0.70 6.31 0.59
CA ALA A 66 -0.03 7.37 1.33
C ALA A 66 -0.73 7.70 2.66
N ILE A 67 -2.06 7.78 2.64
CA ILE A 67 -2.89 7.97 3.83
C ILE A 67 -2.75 6.77 4.78
N SER A 68 -2.79 5.54 4.27
CA SER A 68 -2.59 4.33 5.06
C SER A 68 -1.27 4.33 5.83
N ILE A 69 -0.18 4.72 5.16
CA ILE A 69 1.14 4.80 5.79
C ILE A 69 1.16 5.93 6.83
N PHE A 70 0.64 7.12 6.48
CA PHE A 70 0.57 8.24 7.40
C PHE A 70 -0.20 7.89 8.67
N VAL A 71 -1.38 7.27 8.54
CA VAL A 71 -2.20 6.81 9.66
C VAL A 71 -1.46 5.75 10.47
N ALA A 72 -0.80 4.79 9.82
CA ALA A 72 0.00 3.78 10.51
C ALA A 72 1.12 4.40 11.36
N LEU A 73 1.84 5.39 10.83
CA LEU A 73 2.88 6.10 11.57
C LEU A 73 2.28 6.95 12.71
N ALA A 74 1.16 7.63 12.47
CA ALA A 74 0.50 8.47 13.47
C ALA A 74 0.00 7.65 14.68
N VAL A 75 -0.69 6.54 14.42
CA VAL A 75 -1.23 5.65 15.47
C VAL A 75 -0.09 5.03 16.29
N ASN A 76 1.04 4.75 15.66
CA ASN A 76 2.22 4.20 16.32
C ASN A 76 3.20 5.26 16.86
N LYS A 77 2.81 6.55 16.83
CA LYS A 77 3.61 7.69 17.33
C LYS A 77 5.01 7.82 16.68
N MET A 78 5.12 7.47 15.39
CA MET A 78 6.36 7.51 14.59
C MET A 78 6.40 8.67 13.60
N LEU A 79 5.66 9.75 13.87
CA LEU A 79 5.70 10.96 13.03
C LEU A 79 6.99 11.75 13.29
N LEU A 80 8.01 11.51 12.46
CA LEU A 80 9.29 12.22 12.45
C LEU A 80 9.29 13.31 11.36
N VAL A 81 10.29 14.21 11.38
CA VAL A 81 10.40 15.31 10.40
C VAL A 81 10.65 14.80 8.98
N ASP A 82 11.37 13.68 8.82
CA ASP A 82 11.83 13.16 7.52
C ASP A 82 11.01 11.98 6.97
N ILE A 83 9.70 11.93 7.30
CA ILE A 83 8.84 10.81 6.87
C ILE A 83 8.22 11.01 5.48
N TRP A 84 8.09 12.26 5.02
CA TRP A 84 7.26 12.58 3.87
C TRP A 84 7.75 11.96 2.57
N TRP A 85 9.06 12.02 2.31
CA TRP A 85 9.63 11.41 1.12
C TRP A 85 9.50 9.88 1.17
N LYS A 86 9.64 9.27 2.35
CA LYS A 86 9.44 7.81 2.54
C LYS A 86 8.01 7.42 2.20
N ILE A 87 7.02 8.15 2.71
CA ILE A 87 5.60 7.91 2.40
C ILE A 87 5.37 7.96 0.88
N LEU A 88 5.87 9.00 0.21
CA LEU A 88 5.70 9.17 -1.23
C LEU A 88 6.36 8.04 -2.04
N VAL A 89 7.57 7.63 -1.67
CA VAL A 89 8.27 6.53 -2.34
C VAL A 89 7.52 5.21 -2.17
N ILE A 90 7.09 4.88 -0.95
CA ILE A 90 6.37 3.63 -0.68
C ILE A 90 5.01 3.63 -1.40
N ALA A 91 4.28 4.74 -1.36
CA ALA A 91 3.01 4.89 -2.07
C ALA A 91 3.19 4.72 -3.58
N LEU A 92 4.22 5.33 -4.17
CA LEU A 92 4.52 5.20 -5.60
C LEU A 92 4.82 3.74 -5.97
N ILE A 93 5.65 3.06 -5.18
CA ILE A 93 5.97 1.64 -5.40
C ILE A 93 4.69 0.79 -5.28
N GLY A 94 3.85 1.04 -4.28
CA GLY A 94 2.56 0.36 -4.13
C GLY A 94 1.66 0.52 -5.35
N THR A 95 1.52 1.75 -5.86
CA THR A 95 0.75 2.02 -7.08
C THR A 95 1.33 1.33 -8.31
N LEU A 96 2.66 1.30 -8.46
CA LEU A 96 3.30 0.58 -9.57
C LEU A 96 3.06 -0.93 -9.49
N VAL A 97 3.10 -1.50 -8.28
CA VAL A 97 2.79 -2.92 -8.04
C VAL A 97 1.34 -3.21 -8.38
N GLU A 98 0.39 -2.35 -8.01
CA GLU A 98 -1.03 -2.49 -8.35
C GLU A 98 -1.27 -2.37 -9.86
N ALA A 99 -0.62 -1.40 -10.52
CA ALA A 99 -0.70 -1.20 -11.98
C ALA A 99 -0.12 -2.38 -12.78
N CYS A 100 0.92 -3.04 -12.25
CA CYS A 100 1.61 -4.16 -12.90
C CYS A 100 1.08 -5.54 -12.49
N ASN A 101 0.00 -5.64 -11.71
CA ASN A 101 -0.56 -6.93 -11.30
C ASN A 101 -1.97 -7.16 -11.84
N TYR A 102 -2.29 -8.45 -12.01
CA TYR A 102 -3.67 -8.90 -12.20
C TYR A 102 -4.50 -8.58 -10.96
N ARG A 103 -5.77 -8.22 -11.12
CA ARG A 103 -6.71 -7.91 -10.01
C ARG A 103 -6.90 -9.02 -8.98
N PHE A 104 -6.48 -10.24 -9.31
CA PHE A 104 -6.54 -11.37 -8.38
C PHE A 104 -5.34 -11.43 -7.43
N ILE A 105 -4.19 -10.87 -7.84
CA ILE A 105 -2.89 -11.01 -7.14
C ILE A 105 -2.47 -9.69 -6.47
N ASP A 106 -3.05 -8.55 -6.85
CA ASP A 106 -2.78 -7.23 -6.25
C ASP A 106 -2.99 -7.24 -4.73
N ASN A 107 -4.07 -7.85 -4.25
CA ASN A 107 -4.42 -7.98 -2.85
C ASN A 107 -3.46 -8.84 -2.02
N VAL A 108 -2.52 -9.53 -2.67
CA VAL A 108 -1.43 -10.28 -2.04
C VAL A 108 -0.11 -9.52 -2.13
N THR A 109 0.20 -9.05 -3.33
CA THR A 109 1.47 -8.39 -3.65
C THR A 109 1.57 -7.01 -3.03
N LEU A 110 0.48 -6.23 -3.06
CA LEU A 110 0.43 -4.88 -2.48
C LEU A 110 0.77 -4.88 -0.98
N PRO A 111 0.05 -5.59 -0.09
CA PRO A 111 0.37 -5.57 1.34
C PRO A 111 1.77 -6.13 1.64
N ALA A 112 2.22 -7.15 0.89
CA ALA A 112 3.56 -7.71 1.07
C ALA A 112 4.66 -6.71 0.71
N VAL A 113 4.53 -6.00 -0.41
CA VAL A 113 5.50 -4.98 -0.83
C VAL A 113 5.46 -3.78 0.10
N ILE A 114 4.28 -3.32 0.53
CA ILE A 114 4.17 -2.23 1.50
C ILE A 114 4.84 -2.62 2.82
N ALA A 115 4.61 -3.83 3.34
CA ALA A 115 5.26 -4.31 4.54
C ALA A 115 6.79 -4.32 4.41
N LEU A 116 7.31 -4.87 3.30
CA LEU A 116 8.75 -4.91 3.02
C LEU A 116 9.35 -3.50 2.95
N MET A 117 8.71 -2.59 2.22
CA MET A 117 9.19 -1.23 2.04
C MET A 117 9.14 -0.40 3.32
N MET A 118 8.10 -0.60 4.14
CA MET A 118 8.03 0.00 5.48
C MET A 118 9.19 -0.46 6.36
N TYR A 119 9.49 -1.76 6.36
CA TYR A 119 10.63 -2.29 7.10
C TYR A 119 11.96 -1.72 6.58
N LEU A 120 12.19 -1.69 5.27
CA LEU A 120 13.44 -1.19 4.69
C LEU A 120 13.67 0.32 4.95
N LEU A 121 12.64 1.16 4.84
CA LEU A 121 12.81 2.61 4.94
C LEU A 121 12.65 3.17 6.36
N PHE A 122 11.96 2.47 7.26
CA PHE A 122 11.76 2.93 8.63
C PHE A 122 12.56 2.15 9.66
N GLU A 123 12.77 0.84 9.50
CA GLU A 123 13.59 0.09 10.45
C GLU A 123 15.08 0.18 10.11
N LEU A 124 15.45 -0.27 8.91
CA LEU A 124 16.87 -0.38 8.52
C LEU A 124 17.54 1.00 8.40
N ALA A 125 16.75 2.05 8.13
CA ALA A 125 17.26 3.43 8.08
C ALA A 125 17.42 4.07 9.48
N LEU A 126 16.87 3.46 10.54
CA LEU A 126 17.01 3.92 11.93
C LEU A 126 18.06 3.09 12.72
N SER A 127 18.48 1.94 12.21
CA SER A 127 19.55 1.09 12.75
C SER A 127 20.93 1.51 12.26
#